data_AF-A0A1V0HTS1-F1
#
_entry.id   AF-A0A1V0HTS1-F1
#
_cell.length_a   1.000
_cell.length_b   1.000
_cell.length_c   1.000
_cell.angle_alpha   90.00
_cell.angle_beta   90.00
_cell.angle_gamma   90.00
#
_symmetry.space_group_name_H-M   'P 1'
#
loop_
_entity.id
_entity.type
_entity.pdbx_description
1 polymer ?
#
loop_
_entity_poly.entity_id
_entity_poly.type
_entity_poly.pdbx_seq_one_letter_code
_entity_poly.pdbx_strand_id
1 'polypeptide(L)'
;MKRLVHALWALPLAAQAASADVIASDPDSVLKALQSKGLAATMETDDLGDPKIVSHLTGDSNTEFIVLFYGCTDNVDCSSVQFYVAYDMKDPVTALKMNQWNREWLFTKATLDDEGDPGLEMDVILAKPGIDKKLFMTTIDIWQQSIDAFEDYIDW
;
A
#
# COMPACT_ATOMS: atom_id res chain seq x y z
N MET A 1 41.94 21.58 51.68
CA MET A 1 41.80 21.71 50.21
C MET A 1 40.68 20.78 49.73
N LYS A 2 39.49 21.31 49.43
CA LYS A 2 38.34 20.53 48.92
C LYS A 2 38.49 20.36 47.41
N ARG A 3 38.62 19.12 46.93
CA ARG A 3 38.56 18.79 45.50
C ARG A 3 37.11 18.49 45.13
N LEU A 4 36.46 19.39 44.39
CA LEU A 4 35.18 19.09 43.73
C LEU A 4 35.47 18.21 42.52
N VAL A 5 35.04 16.95 42.58
CA VAL A 5 35.00 16.06 41.42
C VAL A 5 33.68 16.35 40.69
N HIS A 6 33.75 16.98 39.53
CA HIS A 6 32.61 17.13 38.64
C HIS A 6 32.40 15.80 37.91
N ALA A 7 31.35 15.07 38.27
CA ALA A 7 30.91 13.91 37.51
C ALA A 7 30.25 14.41 36.22
N LEU A 8 30.90 14.18 35.07
CA LEU A 8 30.24 14.31 33.77
C LEU A 8 29.17 13.21 33.66
N TRP A 9 27.91 13.61 33.69
CA TRP A 9 26.79 12.77 33.32
C TRP A 9 26.76 12.65 31.80
N ALA A 10 27.25 11.52 31.26
CA ALA A 10 27.00 11.14 29.88
C ALA A 10 25.53 10.76 29.74
N LEU A 11 24.74 11.57 29.04
CA LEU A 11 23.40 11.21 28.60
C LEU A 11 23.53 10.04 27.61
N PRO A 12 22.88 8.88 27.84
CA PRO A 12 22.83 7.85 26.83
C PRO A 12 22.06 8.41 25.63
N LEU A 13 22.69 8.45 24.45
CA LEU A 13 21.95 8.58 23.20
C LEU A 13 21.07 7.34 23.10
N ALA A 14 19.76 7.49 23.33
CA ALA A 14 18.81 6.49 22.94
C ALA A 14 18.95 6.32 21.43
N ALA A 15 19.48 5.17 21.00
CA ALA A 15 19.39 4.77 19.61
C ALA A 15 17.90 4.78 19.24
N GLN A 16 17.50 5.69 18.36
CA GLN A 16 16.19 5.59 17.71
C GLN A 16 16.20 4.23 17.02
N ALA A 17 15.36 3.31 17.50
CA ALA A 17 15.11 2.07 16.79
C ALA A 17 14.75 2.48 15.36
N ALA A 18 15.55 2.04 14.39
CA ALA A 18 15.19 2.17 12.99
C ALA A 18 13.79 1.56 12.86
N SER A 19 12.82 2.34 12.38
CA SER A 19 11.54 1.78 11.99
C SER A 19 11.85 0.64 11.03
N ALA A 20 11.34 -0.56 11.28
CA ALA A 20 11.49 -1.66 10.33
C ALA A 20 11.00 -1.17 8.95
N ASP A 21 11.82 -1.42 7.93
CA ASP A 21 11.49 -1.09 6.55
C ASP A 21 10.31 -1.96 6.08
N VAL A 22 9.45 -1.39 5.24
CA VAL A 22 8.39 -2.12 4.55
C VAL A 22 8.97 -2.61 3.24
N ILE A 23 9.00 -3.93 3.04
CA ILE A 23 9.72 -4.59 1.95
C ILE A 23 8.94 -5.77 1.38
N ALA A 24 8.88 -5.92 0.06
CA ALA A 24 8.08 -6.96 -0.58
C ALA A 24 8.66 -8.38 -0.38
N SER A 25 9.97 -8.50 -0.16
CA SER A 25 10.61 -9.79 0.16
C SER A 25 10.23 -10.32 1.55
N ASP A 26 9.61 -9.50 2.39
CA ASP A 26 8.97 -9.88 3.66
C ASP A 26 7.50 -9.44 3.64
N PRO A 27 6.57 -10.24 3.08
CA PRO A 27 5.15 -9.90 3.00
C PRO A 27 4.51 -9.53 4.35
N ASP A 28 5.00 -10.11 5.45
CA ASP A 28 4.53 -9.77 6.80
C ASP A 28 4.83 -8.32 7.17
N SER A 29 5.88 -7.72 6.62
CA SER A 29 6.19 -6.30 6.84
C SER A 29 5.11 -5.39 6.25
N VAL A 30 4.60 -5.71 5.05
CA VAL A 30 3.51 -5.01 4.36
C VAL A 30 2.20 -5.19 5.12
N LEU A 31 1.89 -6.44 5.51
CA LEU A 31 0.70 -6.76 6.31
C LEU A 31 0.66 -5.97 7.62
N LYS A 32 1.74 -6.02 8.41
CA LYS A 32 1.84 -5.30 9.68
C LYS A 32 1.78 -3.80 9.49
N ALA A 33 2.29 -3.27 8.37
CA ALA A 33 2.21 -1.86 8.05
C ALA A 33 0.74 -1.44 7.83
N LEU A 34 -0.01 -2.15 7.00
CA LEU A 34 -1.46 -1.91 6.79
C LEU A 34 -2.25 -1.99 8.10
N GLN A 35 -2.03 -3.04 8.89
CA GLN A 35 -2.68 -3.21 10.19
C GLN A 35 -2.33 -2.06 11.15
N SER A 36 -1.09 -1.59 11.14
CA SER A 36 -0.68 -0.46 11.99
C SER A 36 -1.27 0.88 11.58
N LYS A 37 -1.78 1.00 10.34
CA LYS A 37 -2.59 2.14 9.87
C LYS A 37 -4.04 2.05 10.35
N GLY A 38 -4.44 0.91 10.91
CA GLY A 38 -5.81 0.65 11.38
C GLY A 38 -6.68 -0.11 10.38
N LEU A 39 -6.12 -0.55 9.25
CA LEU A 39 -6.84 -1.31 8.24
C LEU A 39 -7.01 -2.77 8.68
N ALA A 40 -8.19 -3.35 8.43
CA ALA A 40 -8.35 -4.80 8.49
C ALA A 40 -7.57 -5.38 7.31
N ALA A 41 -6.58 -6.23 7.58
CA ALA A 41 -5.74 -6.83 6.55
C ALA A 41 -5.36 -8.27 6.93
N THR A 42 -5.43 -9.17 5.95
CA THR A 42 -5.15 -10.61 6.10
C THR A 42 -4.26 -11.13 4.97
N MET A 43 -3.30 -11.99 5.31
CA MET A 43 -2.46 -12.67 4.32
C MET A 43 -3.22 -13.84 3.68
N GLU A 44 -3.09 -13.96 2.37
CA GLU A 44 -3.63 -15.00 1.51
C GLU A 44 -2.58 -15.38 0.45
N THR A 45 -3.02 -16.12 -0.57
CA THR A 45 -2.23 -16.53 -1.73
C THR A 45 -3.05 -16.25 -2.98
N ASP A 46 -2.38 -15.85 -4.07
CA ASP A 46 -3.03 -15.71 -5.37
C ASP A 46 -3.07 -17.03 -6.17
N ASP A 47 -3.60 -16.97 -7.39
CA ASP A 47 -3.75 -18.15 -8.25
C ASP A 47 -2.41 -18.70 -8.79
N LEU A 48 -1.33 -17.93 -8.68
CA LEU A 48 0.03 -18.32 -9.09
C LEU A 48 0.86 -18.85 -7.91
N GLY A 49 0.33 -18.78 -6.68
CA GLY A 49 1.02 -19.21 -5.47
C GLY A 49 1.79 -18.08 -4.78
N ASP A 50 1.73 -16.85 -5.29
CA ASP A 50 2.40 -15.70 -4.69
C ASP A 50 1.61 -15.18 -3.47
N PRO A 51 2.27 -14.53 -2.50
CA PRO A 51 1.59 -13.88 -1.41
C PRO A 51 0.61 -12.81 -1.91
N LYS A 52 -0.55 -12.70 -1.25
CA LYS A 52 -1.53 -11.64 -1.49
C LYS A 52 -2.04 -11.15 -0.14
N ILE A 53 -2.35 -9.87 -0.01
CA ILE A 53 -3.06 -9.35 1.17
C ILE A 53 -4.44 -8.87 0.73
N VAL A 54 -5.48 -9.26 1.47
CA VAL A 54 -6.83 -8.67 1.33
C VAL A 54 -7.01 -7.65 2.44
N SER A 55 -7.53 -6.47 2.11
CA SER A 55 -7.75 -5.39 3.07
C SER A 55 -8.99 -4.56 2.74
N HIS A 56 -9.45 -3.76 3.69
CA HIS A 56 -10.60 -2.88 3.52
C HIS A 56 -10.24 -1.46 3.93
N LEU A 57 -10.67 -0.48 3.14
CA LEU A 57 -10.65 0.91 3.59
C LEU A 57 -11.54 1.10 4.81
N THR A 58 -11.10 1.94 5.74
CA THR A 58 -11.92 2.36 6.88
C THR A 58 -12.70 3.61 6.55
N GLY A 59 -13.96 3.72 6.97
CA GLY A 59 -14.81 4.89 6.75
C GLY A 59 -16.11 4.52 6.05
N ASP A 60 -16.65 5.45 5.26
CA ASP A 60 -17.97 5.30 4.65
C ASP A 60 -17.98 4.33 3.46
N SER A 61 -16.90 4.24 2.67
CA SER A 61 -16.83 3.35 1.50
C SER A 61 -16.71 1.87 1.87
N ASN A 62 -15.99 1.53 2.96
CA ASN A 62 -15.65 0.16 3.38
C ASN A 62 -15.20 -0.76 2.20
N THR A 63 -14.56 -0.16 1.19
CA THR A 63 -14.18 -0.81 -0.06
C THR A 63 -13.07 -1.84 0.20
N GLU A 64 -13.30 -3.07 -0.23
CA GLU A 64 -12.28 -4.11 -0.26
C GLU A 64 -11.27 -3.82 -1.38
N PHE A 65 -9.99 -3.95 -1.07
CA PHE A 65 -8.92 -3.94 -2.06
C PHE A 65 -7.91 -5.04 -1.73
N ILE A 66 -7.14 -5.43 -2.74
CA ILE A 66 -6.08 -6.42 -2.59
C ILE A 66 -4.71 -5.78 -2.80
N VAL A 67 -3.69 -6.40 -2.21
CA VAL A 67 -2.29 -6.11 -2.44
C VAL A 67 -1.63 -7.36 -3.01
N LEU A 68 -1.29 -7.30 -4.29
CA LEU A 68 -0.62 -8.36 -5.03
C LEU A 68 0.89 -8.16 -4.97
N PHE A 69 1.65 -9.24 -4.79
CA PHE A 69 3.11 -9.19 -4.77
C PHE A 69 3.68 -9.55 -6.14
N TYR A 70 4.67 -8.78 -6.60
CA TYR A 70 5.25 -8.93 -7.94
C TYR A 70 6.78 -9.00 -7.90
N GLY A 71 7.35 -9.56 -8.96
CA GLY A 71 8.81 -9.74 -9.10
C GLY A 71 9.37 -10.82 -8.18
N CYS A 72 8.56 -11.82 -7.86
CA CYS A 72 8.93 -12.93 -6.98
C CYS A 72 9.82 -13.95 -7.71
N THR A 73 10.70 -14.62 -6.97
CA THR A 73 11.47 -15.80 -7.40
C THR A 73 11.01 -16.99 -6.58
N ASP A 74 10.55 -18.07 -7.22
CA ASP A 74 10.00 -19.26 -6.54
C ASP A 74 8.91 -18.92 -5.51
N ASN A 75 7.99 -18.02 -5.88
CA ASN A 75 6.91 -17.50 -5.04
C ASN A 75 7.35 -16.78 -3.74
N VAL A 76 8.62 -16.39 -3.66
CA VAL A 76 9.22 -15.66 -2.53
C VAL A 76 10.12 -14.53 -3.03
N ASP A 77 10.71 -13.74 -2.11
CA ASP A 77 11.68 -12.66 -2.42
C ASP A 77 11.19 -11.62 -3.47
N CYS A 78 9.92 -11.23 -3.36
CA CYS A 78 9.29 -10.27 -4.27
C CYS A 78 9.92 -8.86 -4.18
N SER A 79 9.73 -8.05 -5.22
CA SER A 79 10.36 -6.72 -5.35
C SER A 79 9.37 -5.55 -5.33
N SER A 80 8.10 -5.79 -5.58
CA SER A 80 7.08 -4.75 -5.67
C SER A 80 5.74 -5.28 -5.18
N VAL A 81 4.83 -4.36 -4.92
CA VAL A 81 3.42 -4.67 -4.70
C VAL A 81 2.55 -3.82 -5.62
N GLN A 82 1.34 -4.30 -5.91
CA GLN A 82 0.28 -3.53 -6.53
C GLN A 82 -0.91 -3.51 -5.61
N PHE A 83 -1.40 -2.32 -5.29
CA PHE A 83 -2.73 -2.15 -4.71
C PHE A 83 -3.76 -2.20 -5.85
N TYR A 84 -4.82 -2.97 -5.67
CA TYR A 84 -5.84 -3.17 -6.69
C TYR A 84 -7.24 -3.22 -6.10
N VAL A 85 -8.18 -2.56 -6.77
CA VAL A 85 -9.63 -2.66 -6.54
C VAL A 85 -10.33 -2.76 -7.89
N ALA A 86 -11.45 -3.47 -7.93
CA ALA A 86 -12.31 -3.60 -9.10
C ALA A 86 -13.78 -3.42 -8.69
N TYR A 87 -14.60 -2.93 -9.62
CA TYR A 87 -15.99 -2.58 -9.39
C TYR A 87 -16.89 -3.24 -10.44
N ASP A 88 -17.94 -3.93 -9.99
CA ASP A 88 -18.99 -4.51 -10.85
C ASP A 88 -20.08 -3.46 -11.11
N MET A 89 -20.04 -2.82 -12.28
CA MET A 89 -20.89 -1.68 -12.61
C MET A 89 -22.21 -2.14 -13.22
N LYS A 90 -23.31 -1.57 -12.73
CA LYS A 90 -24.61 -1.77 -13.36
C LYS A 90 -24.65 -1.28 -14.81
N ASP A 91 -24.01 -0.14 -15.06
CA ASP A 91 -23.92 0.48 -16.38
C ASP A 91 -22.43 0.55 -16.79
N PRO A 92 -22.01 -0.09 -17.90
CA PRO A 92 -20.61 -0.15 -18.31
C PRO A 92 -19.97 1.23 -18.49
N VAL A 93 -18.74 1.41 -18.00
CA VAL A 93 -17.96 2.62 -18.26
C VAL A 93 -17.12 2.49 -19.54
N THR A 94 -16.63 3.60 -20.06
CA THR A 94 -15.87 3.61 -21.32
C THR A 94 -14.37 3.67 -21.10
N ALA A 95 -13.60 3.06 -22.00
CA ALA A 95 -12.14 3.21 -22.02
C ALA A 95 -11.68 4.67 -22.17
N LEU A 96 -12.51 5.54 -22.75
CA LEU A 96 -12.23 6.98 -22.80
C LEU A 96 -12.29 7.62 -21.40
N LYS A 97 -13.27 7.23 -20.58
CA LYS A 97 -13.41 7.67 -19.17
C LYS A 97 -12.18 7.23 -18.36
N MET A 98 -11.72 5.98 -18.52
CA MET A 98 -10.50 5.50 -17.83
C MET A 98 -9.23 6.25 -18.29
N ASN A 99 -9.11 6.54 -19.58
CA ASN A 99 -7.99 7.33 -20.09
C ASN A 99 -8.00 8.79 -19.62
N GLN A 100 -9.17 9.36 -19.30
CA GLN A 100 -9.27 10.69 -18.71
C GLN A 100 -8.75 10.68 -17.28
N TRP A 101 -9.18 9.71 -16.46
CA TRP A 101 -8.63 9.49 -15.12
C TRP A 101 -7.09 9.43 -15.15
N ASN A 102 -6.54 8.58 -16.03
CA ASN A 102 -5.09 8.36 -16.15
C ASN A 102 -4.28 9.60 -16.59
N ARG A 103 -4.94 10.65 -17.11
CA ARG A 103 -4.30 11.93 -17.43
C ARG A 103 -4.27 12.89 -16.24
N GLU A 104 -5.20 12.74 -15.31
CA GLU A 104 -5.44 13.67 -14.22
C GLU A 104 -4.83 13.17 -12.90
N TRP A 105 -4.76 11.86 -12.71
CA TRP A 105 -4.24 11.23 -11.50
C TRP A 105 -2.82 10.70 -11.68
N LEU A 106 -1.92 11.13 -10.80
CA LEU A 106 -0.48 10.87 -10.94
C LEU A 106 -0.06 9.46 -10.53
N PHE A 107 -0.66 8.93 -9.46
CA PHE A 107 -0.18 7.73 -8.79
C PHE A 107 -1.00 6.48 -9.06
N THR A 108 -2.18 6.63 -9.67
CA THR A 108 -3.08 5.50 -9.93
C THR A 108 -3.39 5.37 -11.41
N LYS A 109 -3.63 4.13 -11.81
CA LYS A 109 -3.99 3.76 -13.17
C LYS A 109 -5.36 3.07 -13.13
N ALA A 110 -6.31 3.64 -13.84
CA ALA A 110 -7.60 3.02 -14.09
C ALA A 110 -7.48 1.98 -15.22
N THR A 111 -8.06 0.81 -14.99
CA THR A 111 -8.21 -0.29 -15.94
C THR A 111 -9.68 -0.55 -16.24
N LEU A 112 -9.96 -1.29 -17.30
CA LEU A 112 -11.29 -1.65 -17.73
C LEU A 112 -11.23 -3.08 -18.27
N ASP A 113 -12.15 -3.93 -17.86
CA ASP A 113 -12.28 -5.26 -18.44
C ASP A 113 -13.17 -5.26 -19.69
N ASP A 114 -13.46 -6.46 -20.20
CA ASP A 114 -14.24 -6.65 -21.43
C ASP A 114 -15.76 -6.41 -21.22
N GLU A 115 -16.23 -6.36 -19.97
CA GLU A 115 -17.63 -6.13 -19.58
C GLU A 115 -17.89 -4.65 -19.30
N GLY A 116 -16.82 -3.87 -19.17
CA GLY A 116 -16.86 -2.43 -18.91
C GLY A 116 -16.83 -2.11 -17.41
N ASP A 117 -16.32 -3.04 -16.61
CA ASP A 117 -16.11 -2.91 -15.19
C ASP A 117 -14.73 -2.29 -14.91
N PRO A 118 -14.69 -1.14 -14.23
CA PRO A 118 -13.46 -0.44 -13.98
C PRO A 118 -12.67 -1.07 -12.83
N GLY A 119 -11.35 -1.04 -12.98
CA GLY A 119 -10.41 -1.29 -11.90
C GLY A 119 -9.54 -0.07 -11.64
N LEU A 120 -8.92 -0.03 -10.47
CA LEU A 120 -7.91 0.96 -10.11
C LEU A 120 -6.67 0.25 -9.56
N GLU A 121 -5.49 0.67 -10.02
CA GLU A 121 -4.20 0.10 -9.64
C GLU A 121 -3.26 1.18 -9.11
N MET A 122 -2.44 0.84 -8.10
CA MET A 122 -1.28 1.62 -7.68
C MET A 122 -0.08 0.70 -7.45
N ASP A 123 0.95 0.85 -8.28
CA ASP A 123 2.18 0.05 -8.21
C ASP A 123 3.21 0.71 -7.28
N VAL A 124 3.81 -0.07 -6.39
CA VAL A 124 4.79 0.41 -5.40
C VAL A 124 6.03 -0.47 -5.39
N ILE A 125 7.17 0.16 -5.66
CA ILE A 125 8.48 -0.50 -5.57
C ILE A 125 8.84 -0.68 -4.09
N LEU A 126 9.02 -1.92 -3.67
CA LEU A 126 9.39 -2.31 -2.30
C LEU A 126 10.60 -3.26 -2.31
N ALA A 127 11.47 -3.13 -3.31
CA ALA A 127 12.69 -3.91 -3.44
C ALA A 127 13.70 -3.51 -2.37
N LYS A 128 14.62 -4.42 -2.01
CA LYS A 128 15.70 -4.15 -1.02
C LYS A 128 16.35 -2.78 -1.24
N PRO A 129 16.46 -1.92 -0.21
CA PRO A 129 16.20 -2.18 1.22
C PRO A 129 14.72 -2.07 1.67
N GLY A 130 13.79 -1.76 0.78
CA GLY A 130 12.41 -1.40 1.11
C GLY A 130 12.25 0.11 1.26
N ILE A 131 11.15 0.53 1.87
CA ILE A 131 10.88 1.94 2.18
C ILE A 131 10.59 2.13 3.67
N ASP A 132 10.81 3.34 4.18
CA ASP A 132 10.47 3.65 5.55
C ASP A 132 8.96 3.57 5.78
N LYS A 133 8.57 3.16 7.00
CA LYS A 133 7.16 2.99 7.37
C LYS A 133 6.33 4.26 7.16
N LYS A 134 6.90 5.45 7.37
CA LYS A 134 6.15 6.72 7.25
C LYS A 134 5.83 6.99 5.77
N LEU A 135 6.79 6.77 4.86
CA LEU A 135 6.55 6.85 3.43
C LEU A 135 5.47 5.86 3.01
N PHE A 136 5.52 4.61 3.50
CA PHE A 136 4.47 3.62 3.21
C PHE A 136 3.08 4.06 3.72
N MET A 137 2.99 4.71 4.89
CA MET A 137 1.70 5.26 5.35
C MET A 137 1.18 6.37 4.44
N THR A 138 2.06 7.25 3.94
CA THR A 138 1.68 8.26 2.94
C THR A 138 1.21 7.63 1.64
N THR A 139 1.82 6.51 1.23
CA THR A 139 1.37 5.73 0.09
C THR A 139 -0.05 5.18 0.29
N ILE A 140 -0.37 4.65 1.48
CA ILE A 140 -1.75 4.22 1.82
C ILE A 140 -2.72 5.41 1.83
N ASP A 141 -2.31 6.57 2.35
CA ASP A 141 -3.16 7.77 2.35
C ASP A 141 -3.49 8.22 0.92
N ILE A 142 -2.53 8.13 -0.01
CA ILE A 142 -2.74 8.43 -1.43
C ILE A 142 -3.68 7.39 -2.06
N TRP A 143 -3.50 6.10 -1.72
CA TRP A 143 -4.38 5.03 -2.19
C TRP A 143 -5.84 5.27 -1.80
N GLN A 144 -6.08 5.54 -0.51
CA GLN A 144 -7.42 5.82 0.00
C GLN A 144 -8.06 7.02 -0.71
N GLN A 145 -7.34 8.15 -0.81
CA GLN A 145 -7.83 9.33 -1.54
C GLN A 145 -8.13 9.04 -3.01
N SER A 146 -7.36 8.15 -3.63
CA SER A 146 -7.55 7.78 -5.03
C SER A 146 -8.77 6.89 -5.22
N ILE A 147 -9.02 5.95 -4.31
CA ILE A 147 -10.26 5.15 -4.31
C ILE A 147 -11.46 6.07 -4.12
N ASP A 148 -11.49 6.90 -3.08
CA ASP A 148 -12.63 7.77 -2.77
C ASP A 148 -12.98 8.64 -3.99
N ALA A 149 -11.96 9.25 -4.62
CA ALA A 149 -12.16 10.07 -5.80
C ALA A 149 -12.52 9.26 -7.06
N PHE A 150 -12.07 8.01 -7.17
CA PHE A 150 -12.38 7.15 -8.30
C PHE A 150 -13.83 6.66 -8.24
N GLU A 151 -14.29 6.26 -7.05
CA GLU A 151 -15.68 5.89 -6.78
C GLU A 151 -16.63 7.03 -7.15
N ASP A 152 -16.34 8.25 -6.67
CA ASP A 152 -17.08 9.45 -7.07
C ASP A 152 -17.03 9.68 -8.59
N TYR A 153 -15.88 9.43 -9.23
CA TYR A 153 -15.69 9.65 -10.67
C TYR A 153 -16.46 8.65 -11.53
N ILE A 154 -16.57 7.39 -11.10
CA ILE A 154 -17.28 6.33 -11.82
C ILE A 154 -18.77 6.23 -11.44
N ASP A 155 -19.22 7.03 -10.48
CA ASP A 155 -20.59 7.00 -9.94
C ASP A 155 -20.90 5.66 -9.21
N TRP A 156 -19.96 5.18 -8.39
CA TRP A 156 -20.08 3.97 -7.55
C TRP A 156 -21.01 4.16 -6.34
#